data_AF-A0A1Y5ICS7-F1
#
_entry.id   AF-A0A1Y5ICS7-F1
#
_cell.length_a   1.000
_cell.length_b   1.000
_cell.length_c   1.000
_cell.angle_alpha   90.00
_cell.angle_beta   90.00
_cell.angle_gamma   90.00
#
_symmetry.space_group_name_H-M   'P 1'
#
loop_
_entity.id
_entity.type
_entity.pdbx_description
1 polymer ?
#
loop_
_entity_poly.entity_id
_entity_poly.type
_entity_poly.pdbx_seq_one_letter_code
_entity_poly.pdbx_strand_id
1 'polypeptide(L)'
;MMQLFDKYEVEAREEYVAVHGNLAAAFLRLNEYELVSTHVEYVLRNDENNVKAYYRRGKARLAIGHEDAAREDLLKAKRLTDAAGIKDANITTALRELEQTVRDRERETSAVFRGMFGDSSKVDTSNVAPSGSEPATLESHAPSGGFVSSLITKLMGSRR
;
A
#
# COMPACT_ATOMS: atom_id res chain seq x y z
N MET A 1 -27.50 -24.27 32.35
CA MET A 1 -28.01 -23.25 31.40
C MET A 1 -26.86 -22.38 30.93
N MET A 2 -26.06 -22.84 29.95
CA MET A 2 -24.97 -22.05 29.34
C MET A 2 -24.86 -22.22 27.81
N GLN A 3 -25.48 -23.24 27.21
CA GLN A 3 -25.35 -23.53 25.78
C GLN A 3 -26.23 -22.66 24.85
N LEU A 4 -27.11 -21.81 25.40
CA LEU A 4 -27.98 -20.96 24.57
C LEU A 4 -27.24 -19.71 24.06
N PHE A 5 -26.39 -19.09 24.89
CA PHE A 5 -25.75 -17.81 24.57
C PHE A 5 -24.74 -17.94 23.42
N ASP A 6 -23.94 -19.00 23.42
CA ASP A 6 -22.90 -19.22 22.41
C ASP A 6 -23.49 -19.34 20.99
N LYS A 7 -24.65 -20.00 20.86
CA LYS A 7 -25.32 -20.14 19.56
C LYS A 7 -25.80 -18.80 19.02
N TYR A 8 -26.48 -18.01 19.85
CA TYR A 8 -26.96 -16.68 19.43
C TYR A 8 -25.83 -15.68 19.22
N GLU A 9 -24.70 -15.85 19.90
CA GLU A 9 -23.53 -14.98 19.71
C GLU A 9 -22.88 -15.20 18.33
N VAL A 10 -22.74 -16.45 17.89
CA VAL A 10 -22.22 -16.76 16.55
C VAL A 10 -23.17 -16.22 15.47
N GLU A 11 -24.48 -16.48 15.60
CA GLU A 11 -25.49 -15.95 14.67
C GLU A 11 -25.46 -14.41 14.61
N ALA A 12 -25.35 -13.74 15.75
CA ALA A 12 -25.27 -12.27 15.80
C ALA A 12 -24.00 -11.73 15.12
N ARG A 13 -22.86 -12.42 15.26
CA ARG A 13 -21.60 -12.02 14.60
C ARG A 13 -21.66 -12.20 13.08
N GLU A 14 -22.25 -13.28 12.60
CA GLU A 14 -22.43 -13.52 11.17
C GLU A 14 -23.31 -12.44 10.53
N GLU A 15 -24.44 -12.10 11.17
CA GLU A 15 -25.31 -11.01 10.72
C GLU A 15 -24.61 -9.65 10.78
N TYR A 16 -23.83 -9.40 11.83
CA TYR A 16 -23.02 -8.17 11.96
C TYR A 16 -22.06 -8.00 10.78
N VAL A 17 -21.33 -9.06 10.41
CA VAL A 17 -20.43 -9.08 9.25
C VAL A 17 -21.21 -8.85 7.95
N ALA A 18 -22.36 -9.49 7.78
CA ALA A 18 -23.19 -9.34 6.59
C ALA A 18 -23.71 -7.90 6.42
N VAL A 19 -24.23 -7.29 7.48
CA VAL A 19 -24.77 -5.93 7.48
C VAL A 19 -23.68 -4.91 7.13
N HIS A 20 -22.54 -4.95 7.82
CA HIS A 20 -21.45 -4.02 7.53
C HIS A 20 -20.82 -4.26 6.16
N GLY A 21 -20.76 -5.51 5.70
CA GLY A 21 -20.35 -5.84 4.34
C GLY A 21 -21.28 -5.23 3.29
N ASN A 22 -22.58 -5.30 3.50
CA ASN A 22 -23.57 -4.73 2.59
C ASN A 22 -23.55 -3.19 2.61
N LEU A 23 -23.39 -2.58 3.78
CA LEU A 23 -23.19 -1.14 3.91
C LEU A 23 -21.95 -0.67 3.15
N ALA A 24 -20.80 -1.34 3.32
CA ALA A 24 -19.59 -1.02 2.57
C ALA A 24 -19.80 -1.11 1.05
N ALA A 25 -20.59 -2.07 0.58
CA ALA A 25 -20.93 -2.16 -0.85
C ALA A 25 -21.82 -1.01 -1.32
N ALA A 26 -22.78 -0.57 -0.50
CA ALA A 26 -23.65 0.56 -0.80
C ALA A 26 -22.85 1.88 -0.86
N PHE A 27 -22.01 2.14 0.14
CA PHE A 27 -21.15 3.34 0.16
C PHE A 27 -20.14 3.37 -0.98
N LEU A 28 -19.62 2.20 -1.41
CA LEU A 28 -18.75 2.13 -2.58
C LEU A 28 -19.48 2.55 -3.87
N ARG A 29 -20.78 2.28 -3.99
CA ARG A 29 -21.61 2.73 -5.12
C ARG A 29 -21.96 4.22 -5.04
N LEU A 30 -22.00 4.77 -3.82
CA LEU A 30 -22.24 6.20 -3.58
C LEU A 30 -20.96 7.04 -3.66
N ASN A 31 -19.80 6.41 -3.88
CA ASN A 31 -18.48 7.05 -3.87
C ASN A 31 -18.07 7.66 -2.51
N GLU A 32 -18.67 7.18 -1.42
CA GLU A 32 -18.36 7.60 -0.04
C GLU A 32 -17.24 6.73 0.54
N TYR A 33 -16.01 6.93 0.05
CA TYR A 33 -14.90 6.00 0.27
C TYR A 33 -14.41 5.91 1.73
N GLU A 34 -14.54 6.98 2.52
CA GLU A 34 -14.18 6.99 3.95
C GLU A 34 -15.10 6.07 4.77
N LEU A 35 -16.40 6.09 4.46
CA LEU A 35 -17.38 5.22 5.11
C LEU A 35 -17.17 3.75 4.72
N VAL A 36 -16.68 3.48 3.50
CA VAL A 36 -16.29 2.12 3.10
C VAL A 36 -15.17 1.60 3.99
N SER A 37 -14.12 2.38 4.22
CA SER A 37 -12.99 1.98 5.07
C SER A 37 -13.45 1.66 6.49
N THR A 38 -14.30 2.52 7.06
CA THR A 38 -14.88 2.34 8.40
C THR A 38 -15.68 1.04 8.52
N HIS A 39 -16.60 0.80 7.59
CA HIS A 39 -17.43 -0.42 7.63
C HIS A 39 -16.65 -1.69 7.30
N VAL A 40 -15.65 -1.61 6.43
CA VAL A 40 -14.74 -2.74 6.20
C VAL A 40 -13.93 -3.06 7.45
N GLU A 41 -13.50 -2.07 8.23
CA GLU A 41 -12.79 -2.34 9.48
C GLU A 41 -13.65 -3.12 10.48
N TYR A 42 -14.94 -2.79 10.61
CA TYR A 42 -15.86 -3.57 11.44
C TYR A 42 -16.01 -5.02 10.97
N VAL A 43 -16.05 -5.25 9.66
CA VAL A 43 -16.07 -6.60 9.10
C VAL A 43 -14.78 -7.34 9.43
N LEU A 44 -13.62 -6.73 9.19
CA LEU A 44 -12.31 -7.37 9.37
C LEU A 44 -11.97 -7.66 10.84
N ARG A 45 -12.54 -6.91 11.79
CA ARG A 45 -12.42 -7.21 13.23
C ARG A 45 -13.15 -8.49 13.64
N ASN A 46 -14.16 -8.91 12.88
CA ASN A 46 -14.94 -10.12 13.16
C ASN A 46 -14.57 -11.28 12.22
N ASP A 47 -14.21 -10.97 10.97
CA ASP A 47 -13.78 -11.90 9.94
C ASP A 47 -12.54 -11.34 9.22
N GLU A 48 -11.38 -11.66 9.77
CA GLU A 48 -10.07 -11.19 9.26
C GLU A 48 -9.74 -11.70 7.86
N ASN A 49 -10.42 -12.77 7.40
CA ASN A 49 -10.19 -13.43 6.12
C ASN A 49 -11.29 -13.10 5.10
N ASN A 50 -12.07 -12.05 5.33
CA ASN A 50 -13.14 -11.66 4.43
C ASN A 50 -12.61 -11.09 3.11
N VAL A 51 -12.59 -11.91 2.06
CA VAL A 51 -12.14 -11.54 0.71
C VAL A 51 -12.88 -10.30 0.18
N LYS A 52 -14.21 -10.27 0.35
CA LYS A 52 -15.05 -9.18 -0.17
C LYS A 52 -14.74 -7.85 0.52
N ALA A 53 -14.42 -7.88 1.81
CA ALA A 53 -14.08 -6.70 2.58
C ALA A 53 -12.76 -6.08 2.08
N TYR A 54 -11.70 -6.88 1.93
CA TYR A 54 -10.43 -6.41 1.35
C TYR A 54 -10.61 -5.89 -0.07
N TYR A 55 -11.36 -6.58 -0.92
CA TYR A 55 -11.64 -6.12 -2.28
C TYR A 55 -12.34 -4.75 -2.30
N ARG A 56 -13.36 -4.56 -1.46
CA ARG A 56 -14.10 -3.28 -1.37
C ARG A 56 -13.21 -2.14 -0.86
N ARG A 57 -12.39 -2.38 0.17
CA ARG A 57 -11.45 -1.38 0.71
C ARG A 57 -10.35 -1.04 -0.29
N GLY A 58 -9.81 -2.03 -0.99
CA GLY A 58 -8.85 -1.82 -2.08
C GLY A 58 -9.41 -0.93 -3.18
N LYS A 59 -10.66 -1.17 -3.63
CA LYS A 59 -11.32 -0.28 -4.60
C LYS A 59 -11.55 1.14 -4.07
N ALA A 60 -11.98 1.29 -2.82
CA ALA A 60 -12.18 2.61 -2.23
C ALA A 60 -10.86 3.40 -2.12
N ARG A 61 -9.79 2.74 -1.67
CA ARG A 61 -8.45 3.34 -1.55
C ARG A 61 -7.87 3.74 -2.91
N LEU A 62 -8.10 2.92 -3.95
CA LEU A 62 -7.70 3.26 -5.30
C LEU A 62 -8.40 4.54 -5.78
N ALA A 63 -9.69 4.69 -5.48
CA ALA A 63 -10.46 5.88 -5.87
C ALA A 63 -10.03 7.15 -5.12
N ILE A 64 -9.57 7.05 -3.87
CA ILE A 64 -8.97 8.17 -3.12
C ILE A 64 -7.55 8.49 -3.64
N GLY A 65 -6.90 7.55 -4.33
CA GLY A 65 -5.54 7.68 -4.85
C GLY A 65 -4.46 7.07 -3.96
N HIS A 66 -4.83 6.31 -2.92
CA HIS A 66 -3.92 5.54 -2.08
C HIS A 66 -3.56 4.20 -2.74
N GLU A 67 -2.77 4.25 -3.80
CA GLU A 67 -2.44 3.10 -4.66
C GLU A 67 -1.70 1.98 -3.94
N ASP A 68 -0.72 2.32 -3.09
CA ASP A 68 0.06 1.30 -2.37
C ASP A 68 -0.82 0.52 -1.37
N ALA A 69 -1.63 1.23 -0.59
CA ALA A 69 -2.57 0.61 0.35
C ALA A 69 -3.67 -0.17 -0.37
N ALA A 70 -4.12 0.29 -1.55
CA ALA A 70 -5.05 -0.44 -2.39
C ALA A 70 -4.44 -1.74 -2.92
N ARG A 71 -3.16 -1.71 -3.33
CA ARG A 71 -2.42 -2.88 -3.81
C ARG A 71 -2.29 -3.93 -2.73
N GLU A 72 -1.93 -3.53 -1.50
CA GLU A 72 -1.84 -4.44 -0.36
C GLU A 72 -3.16 -5.17 -0.09
N ASP A 73 -4.28 -4.44 -0.09
CA ASP A 73 -5.61 -5.01 0.12
C ASP A 73 -6.00 -6.00 -0.97
N LEU A 74 -5.81 -5.63 -2.25
CA LEU A 74 -6.15 -6.48 -3.37
C LEU A 74 -5.25 -7.72 -3.45
N LEU A 75 -3.96 -7.61 -3.09
CA LEU A 75 -3.06 -8.74 -2.99
C LEU A 75 -3.43 -9.66 -1.82
N LYS A 76 -3.87 -9.11 -0.68
CA LYS A 76 -4.38 -9.90 0.44
C LYS A 76 -5.62 -10.68 0.01
N ALA A 77 -6.57 -10.01 -0.65
CA ALA A 77 -7.77 -10.65 -1.20
C ALA A 77 -7.41 -11.80 -2.16
N LYS A 78 -6.46 -11.56 -3.08
CA LYS A 78 -5.96 -12.58 -4.01
C LYS A 78 -5.34 -13.78 -3.30
N ARG A 79 -4.50 -13.55 -2.28
CA ARG A 79 -3.88 -14.64 -1.50
C ARG A 79 -4.93 -15.51 -0.81
N LEU A 80 -5.99 -14.89 -0.28
CA LEU A 80 -7.09 -15.60 0.37
C LEU A 80 -7.90 -16.44 -0.62
N THR A 81 -8.17 -15.92 -1.83
CA THR A 81 -8.87 -16.68 -2.87
C THR A 81 -8.01 -17.81 -3.42
N ASP A 82 -6.72 -17.54 -3.67
CA ASP A 82 -5.75 -18.54 -4.14
C ASP A 82 -5.61 -19.68 -3.11
N ALA A 83 -5.59 -19.35 -1.80
CA ALA A 83 -5.57 -20.34 -0.72
C ALA A 83 -6.85 -21.19 -0.66
N ALA A 84 -7.99 -20.62 -1.06
CA ALA A 84 -9.26 -21.34 -1.19
C ALA A 84 -9.38 -22.11 -2.53
N GLY A 85 -8.40 -22.01 -3.43
CA GLY A 85 -8.47 -22.58 -4.77
C GLY A 85 -9.46 -21.87 -5.70
N ILE A 86 -9.93 -20.69 -5.32
CA ILE A 86 -10.90 -19.88 -6.07
C ILE A 86 -10.13 -18.80 -6.84
N LYS A 87 -10.42 -18.67 -8.13
CA LYS A 87 -9.84 -17.60 -8.96
C LYS A 87 -10.88 -16.53 -9.24
N ASP A 88 -10.83 -15.45 -8.47
CA ASP A 88 -11.75 -14.33 -8.64
C ASP A 88 -11.30 -13.38 -9.74
N ALA A 89 -12.01 -13.39 -10.87
CA ALA A 89 -11.73 -12.52 -12.01
C ALA A 89 -11.77 -11.03 -11.61
N ASN A 90 -12.70 -10.64 -10.73
CA ASN A 90 -12.84 -9.26 -10.27
C ASN A 90 -11.58 -8.73 -9.58
N ILE A 91 -10.92 -9.56 -8.76
CA ILE A 91 -9.68 -9.17 -8.06
C ILE A 91 -8.55 -9.01 -9.08
N THR A 92 -8.46 -9.93 -10.05
CA THR A 92 -7.42 -9.85 -11.10
C THR A 92 -7.61 -8.63 -11.99
N THR A 93 -8.85 -8.27 -12.34
CA THR A 93 -9.15 -7.07 -13.11
C THR A 93 -8.82 -5.81 -12.29
N ALA A 94 -9.21 -5.76 -11.02
CA ALA A 94 -8.91 -4.63 -10.15
C ALA A 94 -7.41 -4.40 -9.94
N LEU A 95 -6.61 -5.48 -9.82
CA LEU A 95 -5.15 -5.37 -9.76
C LEU A 95 -4.57 -4.81 -11.05
N ARG A 96 -5.08 -5.24 -12.21
CA ARG A 96 -4.66 -4.72 -13.52
C ARG A 96 -5.01 -3.23 -13.68
N GLU A 97 -6.22 -2.84 -13.27
CA GLU A 97 -6.65 -1.43 -13.25
C GLU A 97 -5.72 -0.59 -12.37
N LEU A 98 -5.39 -1.07 -11.17
CA LEU A 98 -4.45 -0.41 -10.26
C LEU A 98 -3.08 -0.22 -10.93
N GLU A 99 -2.52 -1.26 -11.54
CA GLU A 99 -1.24 -1.16 -12.24
C GLU A 99 -1.28 -0.20 -13.43
N GLN A 100 -2.42 -0.05 -14.09
CA GLN A 100 -2.58 0.95 -15.16
C GLN A 100 -2.59 2.35 -14.57
N THR A 101 -3.38 2.61 -13.53
CA THR A 101 -3.45 3.92 -12.87
C THR A 101 -2.10 4.40 -12.35
N VAL A 102 -1.34 3.51 -11.71
CA VAL A 102 0.02 3.81 -11.21
C VAL A 102 0.94 4.18 -12.37
N ARG A 103 0.95 3.39 -13.44
CA ARG A 103 1.79 3.64 -14.62
C ARG A 103 1.45 4.96 -15.30
N ASP A 104 0.17 5.30 -15.39
CA ASP A 104 -0.26 6.54 -16.02
C ASP A 104 0.14 7.75 -15.16
N ARG A 105 -0.02 7.69 -13.83
CA ARG A 105 0.51 8.73 -12.92
C ARG A 105 2.03 8.86 -12.95
N GLU A 106 2.75 7.75 -13.02
CA GLU A 106 4.22 7.77 -13.14
C GLU A 106 4.67 8.40 -14.48
N ARG A 107 3.96 8.15 -15.57
CA ARG A 107 4.22 8.78 -16.88
C ARG A 107 3.97 10.28 -16.83
N GLU A 108 2.87 10.70 -16.23
CA GLU A 108 2.53 12.11 -16.09
C GLU A 108 3.57 12.84 -15.23
N THR A 109 3.91 12.30 -14.06
CA THR A 109 4.90 12.89 -13.15
C THR A 109 6.31 12.92 -13.75
N SER A 110 6.72 11.86 -14.45
CA SER A 110 8.02 11.82 -15.12
C SER A 110 8.11 12.75 -16.34
N ALA A 111 7.01 12.96 -17.07
CA ALA A 111 6.93 13.94 -18.16
C ALA A 111 7.05 15.37 -17.61
N VAL A 112 6.36 15.67 -16.50
CA VAL A 112 6.46 16.96 -15.81
C VAL A 112 7.89 17.20 -15.30
N PHE A 113 8.47 16.22 -14.61
CA PHE A 113 9.85 16.30 -14.13
C PHE A 113 10.86 16.49 -15.28
N ARG A 114 10.68 15.77 -16.39
CA ARG A 114 11.51 15.95 -17.59
C ARG A 114 11.41 17.38 -18.14
N GLY A 115 10.23 17.99 -18.13
CA GLY A 115 10.05 19.40 -18.52
C GLY A 115 10.71 20.38 -17.56
N MET A 116 10.70 20.10 -16.25
CA MET A 116 11.26 20.98 -15.21
C MET A 116 12.79 20.93 -15.12
N PHE A 117 13.43 19.81 -15.45
CA PHE A 117 14.89 19.63 -15.37
C PHE A 117 15.59 19.54 -16.74
N GLY A 118 14.84 19.44 -17.83
CA GLY A 118 15.40 19.40 -19.19
C GLY A 118 16.06 20.72 -19.65
N ASP A 119 15.64 21.85 -19.07
CA ASP A 119 16.14 23.18 -19.45
C ASP A 119 17.40 23.62 -18.66
N SER A 120 17.76 22.90 -17.58
CA SER A 120 19.02 23.15 -16.85
C SER A 120 20.30 22.68 -17.57
N SER A 121 20.18 22.12 -18.78
CA SER A 121 21.32 21.71 -19.61
C SER A 121 22.01 22.88 -20.35
N LYS A 122 21.48 24.10 -20.25
CA LYS A 122 22.14 25.35 -20.70
C LYS A 122 22.56 26.24 -19.53
N VAL A 123 23.19 25.67 -18.51
CA VAL A 123 24.12 26.47 -17.69
C VAL A 123 25.50 26.26 -18.31
N ASP A 124 25.91 27.21 -19.14
CA ASP A 124 27.27 27.31 -19.64
C ASP A 124 28.22 27.40 -18.43
N THR A 125 28.86 26.29 -18.09
CA THR A 125 29.93 26.20 -17.09
C THR A 125 31.27 26.72 -17.64
N SER A 126 31.25 27.51 -18.72
CA SER A 126 32.45 28.00 -19.40
C SER A 126 33.11 29.20 -18.74
N ASN A 127 32.70 29.62 -17.53
CA ASN A 127 33.43 30.67 -16.81
C ASN A 127 33.38 30.64 -15.27
N VAL A 128 33.45 29.46 -14.65
CA VAL A 128 33.79 29.37 -13.22
C VAL A 128 35.27 29.01 -13.09
N ALA A 129 36.10 30.05 -12.95
CA ALA A 129 37.49 29.91 -12.56
C ALA A 129 37.62 29.17 -11.22
N PRO A 130 38.68 28.38 -10.99
CA PRO A 130 38.89 27.73 -9.71
C PRO A 130 39.48 28.74 -8.72
N SER A 131 38.63 29.46 -7.99
CA SER A 131 39.09 30.16 -6.79
C SER A 131 39.08 29.18 -5.63
N GLY A 132 40.28 28.78 -5.19
CA GLY A 132 40.48 27.90 -4.05
C GLY A 132 39.83 28.44 -2.78
N SER A 133 39.16 27.54 -2.07
CA SER A 133 38.94 27.65 -0.63
C SER A 133 38.90 26.25 -0.05
N GLU A 134 39.75 26.05 0.95
CA GLU A 134 40.09 24.82 1.66
C GLU A 134 38.87 24.02 2.17
N PRO A 135 38.99 22.70 2.37
CA PRO A 135 37.91 21.90 2.91
C PRO A 135 37.72 22.17 4.41
N ALA A 136 36.65 22.89 4.74
CA ALA A 136 36.17 23.01 6.11
C ALA A 136 35.64 21.66 6.60
N THR A 137 36.31 21.10 7.60
CA THR A 137 35.88 19.96 8.41
C THR A 137 34.52 20.25 9.05
N LEU A 138 33.51 19.43 8.73
CA LEU A 138 32.23 19.40 9.44
C LEU A 138 32.06 18.01 10.06
N GLU A 139 32.18 17.98 11.39
CA GLU A 139 31.85 16.83 12.23
C GLU A 139 30.39 16.42 12.03
N SER A 140 30.14 15.15 11.73
CA SER A 140 28.81 14.55 11.77
C SER A 140 28.62 13.81 13.10
N HIS A 141 27.94 14.46 14.03
CA HIS A 141 27.29 13.78 15.15
C HIS A 141 26.15 12.89 14.61
N ALA A 142 26.18 11.63 15.01
CA ALA A 142 25.15 10.64 14.73
C ALA A 142 23.78 11.02 15.34
N PRO A 143 22.69 10.50 14.76
CA PRO A 143 21.86 9.64 15.61
C PRO A 143 21.57 8.27 15.00
N SER A 144 21.46 7.34 15.94
CA SER A 144 21.28 5.91 15.88
C SER A 144 19.94 5.43 15.28
N GLY A 145 20.00 4.27 14.64
CA GLY A 145 18.89 3.34 14.42
C GLY A 145 18.31 3.42 13.02
N GLY A 146 18.37 2.41 12.15
CA GLY A 146 18.80 1.02 12.29
C GLY A 146 18.27 0.28 11.07
N PHE A 147 19.13 0.01 10.09
CA PHE A 147 18.84 -0.91 8.98
C PHE A 147 20.17 -1.35 8.36
N VAL A 148 20.77 -2.42 8.91
CA VAL A 148 21.92 -3.06 8.28
C VAL A 148 21.42 -4.03 7.22
N SER A 149 21.60 -3.64 5.96
CA SER A 149 21.41 -4.48 4.78
C SER A 149 22.48 -5.56 4.74
N SER A 150 22.01 -6.79 4.59
CA SER A 150 22.68 -8.09 4.69
C SER A 150 23.66 -8.40 3.54
N LEU A 151 24.64 -7.53 3.23
CA LEU A 151 25.55 -7.80 2.10
C LEU A 151 27.06 -7.66 2.35
N ILE A 152 27.53 -7.47 3.59
CA ILE A 152 28.97 -7.44 3.88
C ILE A 152 29.30 -8.29 5.13
N THR A 153 29.09 -9.60 5.03
CA THR A 153 29.67 -10.57 5.99
C THR A 153 30.03 -11.86 5.27
N LYS A 154 31.11 -11.83 4.48
CA LYS A 154 31.80 -13.06 4.04
C LYS A 154 33.23 -12.81 3.58
N LEU A 155 34.07 -12.19 4.40
CA LEU A 155 35.53 -12.28 4.22
C LEU A 155 36.25 -11.89 5.51
N MET A 156 36.50 -12.87 6.39
CA MET A 156 37.46 -12.95 7.52
C MET A 156 36.83 -13.98 8.48
N GLY A 157 37.24 -15.24 8.53
CA GLY A 157 38.60 -15.66 8.83
C GLY A 157 38.61 -16.21 10.26
N SER A 158 37.97 -17.36 10.45
CA SER A 158 37.96 -18.11 11.71
C SER A 158 39.39 -18.57 12.06
N ARG A 159 39.89 -18.15 13.22
CA ARG A 159 40.95 -18.83 13.99
C ARG A 159 40.59 -18.75 15.48
N ARG A 160 40.11 -19.87 16.01
CA ARG A 160 40.67 -20.45 17.23
C ARG A 160 41.34 -21.75 16.82
#